data_AF-A0AAU0R5Q7-F1
#
_entry.id   AF-A0AAU0R5Q7-F1
#
_cell.length_a   1.000
_cell.length_b   1.000
_cell.length_c   1.000
_cell.angle_alpha   90.00
_cell.angle_beta   90.00
_cell.angle_gamma   90.00
#
_symmetry.space_group_name_H-M   'P 1'
#
loop_
_entity.id
_entity.type
_entity.pdbx_description
1 polymer ?
#
loop_
_entity_poly.entity_id
_entity_poly.type
_entity_poly.pdbx_seq_one_letter_code
_entity_poly.pdbx_strand_id
1 'polypeptide(L)'
;MKKILITASLMVAFATLMNSCKKDETAVAPPVPGNEFLTTVGLKVTNANDATDVQYAYWTDTTLISNPPDSINTPVLNLKADNKYNVEVLFQDRTTTPIGDVTEEIKERENYHLICFTSSPSLNLTVARTDKDTNTPALEVGLTDLFTTGAAGTGELNVQLRHQPNVKDGTCQPGSTDADVNFTINIQ
;
A
#
# COMPACT_ATOMS: atom_id res chain seq x y z
N MET A 1 -45.14 28.05 56.08
CA MET A 1 -43.82 27.76 56.70
C MET A 1 -43.27 26.47 56.10
N LYS A 2 -41.93 26.40 55.90
CA LYS A 2 -41.11 25.41 55.12
C LYS A 2 -41.21 25.62 53.60
N LYS A 3 -40.32 26.33 52.89
CA LYS A 3 -38.84 26.35 52.73
C LYS A 3 -38.23 25.16 51.94
N ILE A 4 -37.86 25.48 50.69
CA ILE A 4 -36.60 25.26 49.95
C ILE A 4 -36.15 23.81 49.60
N LEU A 5 -35.84 23.58 48.32
CA LEU A 5 -34.53 23.13 47.73
C LEU A 5 -34.77 22.39 46.40
N ILE A 6 -34.63 23.03 45.23
CA ILE A 6 -33.47 23.01 44.30
C ILE A 6 -32.89 21.60 44.06
N THR A 7 -33.04 21.10 42.82
CA THR A 7 -31.91 20.50 42.07
C THR A 7 -32.20 20.54 40.58
N ALA A 8 -31.52 21.45 39.88
CA ALA A 8 -31.20 21.34 38.46
C ALA A 8 -29.85 20.61 38.37
N SER A 9 -29.79 19.54 37.59
CA SER A 9 -28.59 18.79 37.14
C SER A 9 -29.13 17.55 36.40
N LEU A 10 -28.60 17.00 35.32
CA LEU A 10 -27.40 17.20 34.50
C LEU A 10 -27.67 16.24 33.31
N MET A 11 -27.80 16.76 32.09
CA MET A 11 -26.82 16.57 31.01
C MET A 11 -26.49 15.09 30.66
N VAL A 12 -26.83 14.74 29.41
CA VAL A 12 -26.10 13.85 28.49
C VAL A 12 -26.01 12.36 28.88
N ALA A 13 -26.86 11.56 28.22
CA ALA A 13 -26.56 10.17 27.91
C ALA A 13 -26.58 10.02 26.39
N PHE A 14 -25.54 10.54 25.74
CA PHE A 14 -25.21 10.23 24.35
C PHE A 14 -23.75 9.78 24.32
N ALA A 15 -23.45 8.80 23.48
CA ALA A 15 -22.15 8.20 23.22
C ALA A 15 -21.67 7.11 24.21
N THR A 16 -22.33 5.96 24.16
CA THR A 16 -21.62 4.68 24.21
C THR A 16 -22.13 3.86 23.04
N LEU A 17 -21.27 3.61 22.05
CA LEU A 17 -21.32 2.54 21.03
C LEU A 17 -20.46 2.94 19.82
N MET A 18 -19.14 3.08 20.00
CA MET A 18 -18.15 3.02 18.91
C MET A 18 -16.82 2.49 19.48
N ASN A 19 -16.85 1.32 20.14
CA ASN A 19 -15.63 0.50 20.26
C ASN A 19 -15.70 -0.53 19.13
N SER A 20 -15.36 -0.09 17.92
CA SER A 20 -14.88 -1.02 16.90
C SER A 20 -13.55 -1.55 17.42
N CYS A 21 -13.56 -2.73 18.03
CA CYS A 21 -12.36 -3.40 18.49
C CYS A 21 -11.46 -3.72 17.29
N LYS A 22 -10.55 -2.82 16.92
CA LYS A 22 -9.34 -3.20 16.18
C LYS A 22 -8.53 -4.06 17.16
N LYS A 23 -8.53 -5.39 16.97
CA LYS A 23 -7.66 -6.27 17.77
C LYS A 23 -6.23 -6.04 17.32
N ASP A 24 -5.30 -5.98 18.26
CA ASP A 24 -3.88 -5.99 17.94
C ASP A 24 -3.56 -7.27 17.15
N GLU A 25 -3.00 -7.09 15.96
CA GLU A 25 -2.62 -8.21 15.11
C GLU A 25 -1.30 -8.81 15.57
N THR A 26 -1.14 -10.12 15.37
CA THR A 26 0.04 -10.86 15.81
C THR A 26 0.87 -11.30 14.61
N ALA A 27 2.18 -11.53 14.80
CA ALA A 27 3.13 -11.96 13.74
C ALA A 27 2.78 -13.26 13.00
N VAL A 28 1.74 -13.97 13.41
CA VAL A 28 1.16 -15.11 12.69
C VAL A 28 -0.01 -14.62 11.85
N ALA A 29 0.01 -14.95 10.55
CA ALA A 29 -1.07 -14.64 9.62
C ALA A 29 -2.44 -14.98 10.24
N PRO A 30 -3.38 -14.01 10.32
CA PRO A 30 -4.70 -14.30 10.83
C PRO A 30 -5.42 -15.42 10.04
N PRO A 31 -6.47 -16.05 10.59
CA PRO A 31 -7.30 -16.97 9.83
C PRO A 31 -7.97 -16.26 8.64
N VAL A 32 -8.07 -16.95 7.49
CA VAL A 32 -8.65 -16.41 6.24
C VAL A 32 -10.03 -15.76 6.46
N PRO A 33 -10.29 -14.56 5.89
CA PRO A 33 -9.35 -13.72 5.13
C PRO A 33 -8.50 -12.94 6.13
N GLY A 34 -7.31 -13.46 6.39
CA GLY A 34 -6.49 -13.03 7.50
C GLY A 34 -5.32 -12.19 7.02
N ASN A 35 -5.59 -11.29 6.09
CA ASN A 35 -4.80 -10.16 5.62
C ASN A 35 -5.77 -9.28 4.80
N GLU A 36 -5.37 -8.06 4.45
CA GLU A 36 -6.12 -7.16 3.57
C GLU A 36 -6.38 -7.84 2.23
N PHE A 37 -7.65 -8.12 1.93
CA PHE A 37 -8.03 -8.73 0.66
C PHE A 37 -7.83 -7.71 -0.48
N LEU A 38 -6.90 -7.99 -1.39
CA LEU A 38 -6.62 -7.16 -2.56
C LEU A 38 -6.58 -8.01 -3.83
N THR A 39 -6.91 -7.38 -4.95
CA THR A 39 -6.89 -7.99 -6.29
C THR A 39 -6.06 -7.19 -7.28
N THR A 40 -5.61 -6.00 -6.90
CA THR A 40 -4.91 -5.08 -7.81
C THR A 40 -3.77 -4.40 -7.09
N VAL A 41 -2.62 -4.35 -7.77
CA VAL A 41 -1.47 -3.53 -7.40
C VAL A 41 -1.22 -2.55 -8.55
N GLY A 42 -1.18 -1.27 -8.24
CA GLY A 42 -0.99 -0.20 -9.21
C GLY A 42 0.23 0.66 -8.88
N LEU A 43 0.89 1.18 -9.91
CA LEU A 43 1.85 2.26 -9.81
C LEU A 43 1.32 3.45 -10.58
N LYS A 44 1.19 4.59 -9.89
CA LYS A 44 1.01 5.90 -10.52
C LYS A 44 2.33 6.63 -10.46
N VAL A 45 2.90 6.97 -11.60
CA VAL A 45 4.17 7.67 -11.71
C VAL A 45 3.97 9.03 -12.35
N THR A 46 4.52 10.08 -11.74
CA THR A 46 4.45 11.47 -12.24
C THR A 46 5.86 12.00 -12.40
N ASN A 47 6.22 12.47 -13.59
CA ASN A 47 7.54 13.05 -13.85
C ASN A 47 7.77 14.29 -12.98
N ALA A 48 8.85 14.31 -12.22
CA ALA A 48 9.16 15.38 -11.28
C ALA A 48 9.48 16.72 -11.99
N ASN A 49 9.86 16.68 -13.27
CA ASN A 49 10.14 17.85 -14.08
C ASN A 49 8.96 18.26 -14.99
N ASP A 50 7.94 17.41 -15.12
CA ASP A 50 6.76 17.63 -15.95
C ASP A 50 5.54 16.95 -15.32
N ALA A 51 4.78 17.70 -14.53
CA ALA A 51 3.60 17.17 -13.84
C ALA A 51 2.48 16.70 -14.78
N THR A 52 2.58 16.96 -16.10
CA THR A 52 1.62 16.45 -17.10
C THR A 52 1.99 15.07 -17.63
N ASP A 53 3.25 14.64 -17.46
CA ASP A 53 3.72 13.30 -17.78
C ASP A 53 3.40 12.36 -16.61
N VAL A 54 2.17 11.85 -16.63
CA VAL A 54 1.63 10.89 -15.66
C VAL A 54 1.38 9.57 -16.36
N GLN A 55 1.88 8.47 -15.79
CA GLN A 55 1.61 7.12 -16.28
C GLN A 55 1.06 6.24 -15.17
N TYR A 56 0.27 5.24 -15.59
CA TYR A 56 -0.33 4.26 -14.71
C TYR A 56 -0.04 2.87 -15.24
N ALA A 57 0.30 1.96 -14.34
CA ALA A 57 0.40 0.55 -14.65
C ALA A 57 -0.28 -0.26 -13.54
N TYR A 58 -1.07 -1.26 -13.92
CA TYR A 58 -1.86 -2.06 -12.98
C TYR A 58 -1.69 -3.54 -13.26
N TRP A 59 -1.25 -4.27 -12.24
CA TRP A 59 -1.47 -5.70 -12.17
C TRP A 59 -2.82 -5.96 -11.52
N THR A 60 -3.65 -6.81 -12.11
CA THR A 60 -4.97 -7.16 -11.57
C THR A 60 -5.21 -8.65 -11.73
N ASP A 61 -5.59 -9.31 -10.64
CA ASP A 61 -6.13 -10.66 -10.60
C ASP A 61 -7.40 -10.67 -9.74
N THR A 62 -8.55 -10.87 -10.40
CA THR A 62 -9.86 -10.95 -9.75
C THR A 62 -10.40 -12.39 -9.69
N THR A 63 -9.60 -13.37 -10.12
CA THR A 63 -10.03 -14.77 -10.24
C THR A 63 -9.83 -15.51 -8.93
N LEU A 64 -10.70 -15.27 -7.95
CA LEU A 64 -10.58 -15.94 -6.65
C LEU A 64 -10.89 -17.44 -6.66
N ILE A 65 -11.63 -17.95 -7.65
CA ILE A 65 -11.88 -19.40 -7.84
C ILE A 65 -12.13 -19.63 -9.33
N SER A 66 -11.33 -20.54 -9.91
CA SER A 66 -11.39 -21.15 -11.27
C SER A 66 -10.57 -20.50 -12.39
N ASN A 67 -9.64 -21.33 -12.89
CA ASN A 67 -8.81 -21.14 -14.07
C ASN A 67 -9.63 -21.15 -15.37
N PRO A 68 -9.14 -20.47 -16.43
CA PRO A 68 -7.88 -19.72 -16.47
C PRO A 68 -8.06 -18.28 -15.96
N PRO A 69 -6.99 -17.64 -15.44
CA PRO A 69 -6.99 -16.20 -15.21
C PRO A 69 -7.32 -15.48 -16.52
N ASP A 70 -8.32 -14.60 -16.52
CA ASP A 70 -8.82 -13.96 -17.75
C ASP A 70 -7.74 -13.12 -18.46
N SER A 71 -6.73 -12.66 -17.73
CA SER A 71 -5.47 -12.15 -18.27
C SER A 71 -4.58 -11.75 -17.09
N ILE A 72 -3.49 -12.47 -16.83
CA ILE A 72 -2.38 -11.87 -16.08
C ILE A 72 -1.81 -10.81 -17.03
N ASN A 73 -2.25 -9.57 -16.87
CA ASN A 73 -1.61 -8.46 -17.56
C ASN A 73 -0.24 -8.27 -16.91
N THR A 74 0.82 -8.27 -17.72
CA THR A 74 2.12 -7.77 -17.29
C THR A 74 2.05 -6.25 -17.37
N PRO A 75 1.94 -5.53 -16.24
CA PRO A 75 1.86 -4.07 -16.27
C PRO A 75 3.16 -3.47 -16.81
N VAL A 76 3.05 -2.44 -17.65
CA VAL A 76 4.20 -1.80 -18.30
C VAL A 76 4.24 -0.31 -17.97
N LEU A 77 5.42 0.21 -17.60
CA LEU A 77 5.73 1.64 -17.51
C LEU A 77 6.80 2.03 -18.53
N ASN A 78 6.65 3.19 -19.16
CA ASN A 78 7.56 3.69 -20.18
C ASN A 78 8.17 5.02 -19.75
N LEU A 79 9.22 4.95 -18.93
CA LEU A 79 9.85 6.11 -18.31
C LEU A 79 10.93 6.70 -19.22
N LYS A 80 11.09 8.02 -19.18
CA LYS A 80 12.22 8.70 -19.82
C LYS A 80 13.54 8.40 -19.08
N ALA A 81 14.63 8.26 -19.83
CA ALA A 81 15.99 8.18 -19.30
C ALA A 81 16.39 9.45 -18.52
N ASP A 82 17.34 9.28 -17.59
CA ASP A 82 17.96 10.35 -16.78
C ASP A 82 16.94 11.30 -16.11
N ASN A 83 15.88 10.73 -15.55
CA ASN A 83 14.76 11.48 -14.99
C ASN A 83 14.36 11.00 -13.58
N LYS A 84 13.46 11.75 -12.95
CA LYS A 84 12.91 11.46 -11.63
C LYS A 84 11.39 11.41 -11.70
N TYR A 85 10.80 10.46 -10.99
CA TYR A 85 9.35 10.32 -10.90
C TYR A 85 8.93 10.22 -9.44
N ASN A 86 7.91 10.99 -9.07
CA ASN A 86 7.17 10.78 -7.84
C ASN A 86 6.19 9.64 -8.09
N VAL A 87 6.20 8.63 -7.23
CA VAL A 87 5.44 7.39 -7.38
C VAL A 87 4.50 7.20 -6.21
N GLU A 88 3.28 6.77 -6.51
CA GLU A 88 2.29 6.32 -5.54
C GLU A 88 1.96 4.85 -5.85
N VAL A 89 2.04 3.98 -4.83
CA VAL A 89 1.62 2.59 -4.91
C VAL A 89 0.17 2.47 -4.46
N LEU A 90 -0.65 1.80 -5.27
CA LEU A 90 -2.09 1.67 -5.08
C LEU A 90 -2.48 0.21 -4.88
N PHE A 91 -3.30 -0.08 -3.88
CA PHE A 91 -3.86 -1.41 -3.65
C PHE A 91 -5.39 -1.34 -3.69
N GLN A 92 -6.03 -2.26 -4.41
CA GLN A 92 -7.49 -2.22 -4.60
C GLN A 92 -8.13 -3.61 -4.55
N ASP A 93 -9.39 -3.63 -4.10
CA ASP A 93 -10.31 -4.73 -4.31
C ASP A 93 -11.29 -4.37 -5.44
N ARG A 94 -11.06 -4.94 -6.63
CA ARG A 94 -11.91 -4.75 -7.80
C ARG A 94 -13.06 -5.76 -7.90
N THR A 95 -13.23 -6.63 -6.90
CA THR A 95 -14.39 -7.54 -6.82
C THR A 95 -15.63 -6.88 -6.24
N THR A 96 -15.47 -5.73 -5.57
CA THR A 96 -16.56 -4.95 -4.98
C THR A 96 -17.06 -3.85 -5.92
N THR A 97 -18.26 -3.33 -5.64
CA THR A 97 -18.80 -2.13 -6.29
C THR A 97 -19.42 -1.21 -5.22
N PRO A 98 -18.83 -0.03 -4.95
CA PRO A 98 -17.65 0.55 -5.60
C PRO A 98 -16.36 -0.25 -5.36
N ILE A 99 -15.34 -0.03 -6.20
CA ILE A 99 -13.99 -0.62 -6.04
C ILE A 99 -13.49 -0.27 -4.64
N GLY A 100 -13.07 -1.28 -3.88
CA GLY A 100 -12.49 -1.09 -2.55
C GLY A 100 -11.10 -0.48 -2.64
N ASP A 101 -10.85 0.59 -1.89
CA ASP A 101 -9.52 1.16 -1.72
C ASP A 101 -8.83 0.48 -0.53
N VAL A 102 -7.88 -0.39 -0.83
CA VAL A 102 -7.09 -1.12 0.18
C VAL A 102 -5.86 -0.30 0.59
N THR A 103 -5.50 0.71 -0.19
CA THR A 103 -4.38 1.62 0.09
C THR A 103 -4.60 2.37 1.42
N GLU A 104 -5.84 2.79 1.69
CA GLU A 104 -6.20 3.48 2.92
C GLU A 104 -6.05 2.56 4.15
N GLU A 105 -6.47 1.31 4.06
CA GLU A 105 -6.30 0.32 5.14
C GLU A 105 -4.82 0.04 5.42
N ILE A 106 -4.01 -0.14 4.38
CA ILE A 106 -2.55 -0.31 4.50
C ILE A 106 -1.92 0.92 5.16
N LYS A 107 -2.37 2.13 4.80
CA LYS A 107 -1.88 3.39 5.39
C LYS A 107 -2.25 3.52 6.86
N GLU A 108 -3.49 3.19 7.25
CA GLU A 108 -3.90 3.16 8.65
C GLU A 108 -3.05 2.18 9.49
N ARG A 109 -2.49 1.16 8.82
CA ARG A 109 -1.73 0.07 9.41
C ARG A 109 -0.25 0.09 9.00
N GLU A 110 0.28 1.26 8.68
CA GLU A 110 1.64 1.42 8.14
C GLU A 110 2.75 0.90 9.05
N ASN A 111 2.52 0.83 10.37
CA ASN A 111 3.45 0.25 11.34
C ASN A 111 3.67 -1.26 11.14
N TYR A 112 2.77 -1.92 10.41
CA TYR A 112 2.83 -3.35 10.10
C TYR A 112 3.17 -3.60 8.64
N HIS A 113 3.04 -2.63 7.75
CA HIS A 113 3.24 -2.84 6.32
C HIS A 113 4.58 -2.29 5.82
N LEU A 114 5.20 -3.02 4.91
CA LEU A 114 6.39 -2.59 4.18
C LEU A 114 6.26 -2.99 2.72
N ILE A 115 6.48 -2.04 1.82
CA ILE A 115 6.55 -2.28 0.38
C ILE A 115 8.03 -2.38 0.00
N CYS A 116 8.32 -3.45 -0.72
CA CYS A 116 9.65 -3.87 -1.11
C CYS A 116 9.78 -3.85 -2.62
N PHE A 117 10.89 -3.28 -3.07
CA PHE A 117 11.18 -3.08 -4.49
C PHE A 117 12.47 -3.80 -4.86
N THR A 118 12.42 -4.64 -5.88
CA THR A 118 13.62 -5.29 -6.42
C THR A 118 13.68 -5.11 -7.93
N SER A 119 14.66 -4.35 -8.41
CA SER A 119 14.91 -4.17 -9.85
C SER A 119 15.76 -5.33 -10.38
N SER A 120 15.44 -5.78 -11.59
CA SER A 120 16.34 -6.68 -12.35
C SER A 120 17.70 -6.01 -12.56
N PRO A 121 18.82 -6.76 -12.58
CA PRO A 121 20.17 -6.17 -12.68
C PRO A 121 20.43 -5.32 -13.94
N SER A 122 19.68 -5.55 -15.02
CA SER A 122 19.80 -4.80 -16.27
C SER A 122 19.00 -3.50 -16.30
N LEU A 123 18.15 -3.26 -15.30
CA LEU A 123 17.31 -2.08 -15.22
C LEU A 123 18.04 -0.96 -14.45
N ASN A 124 18.35 0.13 -15.14
CA ASN A 124 18.96 1.33 -14.54
C ASN A 124 17.91 2.15 -13.77
N LEU A 125 17.32 1.56 -12.72
CA LEU A 125 16.29 2.17 -11.88
C LEU A 125 16.69 2.05 -10.41
N THR A 126 16.76 3.19 -9.73
CA THR A 126 16.87 3.25 -8.27
C THR A 126 15.52 3.69 -7.70
N VAL A 127 15.08 2.99 -6.64
CA VAL A 127 13.86 3.32 -5.89
C VAL A 127 14.25 3.81 -4.51
N ALA A 128 13.69 4.94 -4.08
CA ALA A 128 13.80 5.44 -2.73
C ALA A 128 12.41 5.64 -2.13
N ARG A 129 12.10 4.92 -1.05
CA ARG A 129 10.87 5.12 -0.27
C ARG A 129 10.93 6.47 0.43
N THR A 130 9.83 7.21 0.41
CA THR A 130 9.80 8.61 0.89
C THR A 130 8.87 8.84 2.06
N ASP A 131 7.91 7.93 2.30
CA ASP A 131 7.08 7.93 3.50
C ASP A 131 7.64 7.06 4.62
N LYS A 132 7.25 7.44 5.84
CA LYS A 132 7.60 6.73 7.06
C LYS A 132 6.35 6.46 7.88
N ASP A 133 6.41 5.38 8.63
CA ASP A 133 5.43 5.03 9.63
C ASP A 133 5.64 5.80 10.94
N THR A 134 4.84 5.46 11.95
CA THR A 134 4.93 6.04 13.30
C THR A 134 5.64 5.12 14.30
N ASN A 135 6.35 4.08 13.85
CA ASN A 135 7.14 3.26 14.76
C ASN A 135 8.25 4.11 15.41
N THR A 136 8.84 3.62 16.49
CA THR A 136 9.96 4.29 17.16
C THR A 136 11.15 3.32 17.24
N PRO A 137 12.18 3.49 16.39
CA PRO A 137 12.34 4.52 15.37
C PRO A 137 11.38 4.37 14.18
N ALA A 138 11.08 5.47 13.50
CA ALA A 138 10.21 5.46 12.32
C ALA A 138 10.88 4.71 11.16
N LEU A 139 10.14 3.80 10.54
CA LEU A 139 10.59 2.96 9.43
C LEU A 139 9.90 3.40 8.15
N GLU A 140 10.54 3.17 7.00
CA GLU A 140 9.93 3.43 5.69
C GLU A 140 8.72 2.51 5.46
N VAL A 141 7.81 2.95 4.58
CA VAL A 141 6.62 2.15 4.19
C VAL A 141 6.68 1.84 2.70
N GLY A 142 6.83 2.85 1.84
CA GLY A 142 6.86 2.70 0.38
C GLY A 142 5.51 2.83 -0.31
N LEU A 143 4.54 3.53 0.31
CA LEU A 143 3.33 3.93 -0.42
C LEU A 143 3.60 5.14 -1.32
N THR A 144 4.61 5.94 -0.97
CA THR A 144 5.14 7.01 -1.82
C THR A 144 6.64 6.87 -2.02
N ASP A 145 7.10 6.97 -3.26
CA ASP A 145 8.50 6.73 -3.64
C ASP A 145 9.03 7.77 -4.62
N LEU A 146 10.37 7.84 -4.70
CA LEU A 146 11.09 8.53 -5.75
C LEU A 146 11.84 7.52 -6.61
N PHE A 147 11.41 7.40 -7.87
CA PHE A 147 12.10 6.59 -8.86
C PHE A 147 13.11 7.48 -9.61
N THR A 148 14.35 7.03 -9.70
CA THR A 148 15.41 7.69 -10.49
C THR A 148 15.86 6.77 -11.61
N THR A 149 15.62 7.17 -12.85
CA THR A 149 16.04 6.43 -14.04
C THR A 149 17.43 6.88 -14.49
N GLY A 150 18.24 5.93 -14.97
CA GLY A 150 19.51 6.19 -15.64
C GLY A 150 19.40 5.99 -17.15
N ALA A 151 20.42 5.36 -17.74
CA ALA A 151 20.48 5.07 -19.16
C ALA A 151 19.33 4.17 -19.65
N ALA A 152 18.94 4.36 -20.91
CA ALA A 152 17.91 3.58 -21.57
C ALA A 152 18.15 2.07 -21.47
N GLY A 153 17.07 1.32 -21.31
CA GLY A 153 17.09 -0.12 -21.06
C GLY A 153 15.74 -0.64 -20.59
N THR A 154 15.56 -1.95 -20.67
CA THR A 154 14.33 -2.62 -20.22
C THR A 154 14.67 -3.64 -19.14
N GLY A 155 13.75 -3.81 -18.20
CA GLY A 155 13.83 -4.87 -17.21
C GLY A 155 12.56 -4.96 -16.38
N GLU A 156 12.63 -5.73 -15.30
CA GLU A 156 11.51 -5.91 -14.38
C GLU A 156 11.76 -5.17 -13.07
N LEU A 157 10.68 -4.63 -12.50
CA LEU A 157 10.60 -4.18 -11.13
C LEU A 157 9.61 -5.09 -10.40
N ASN A 158 10.11 -5.86 -9.45
CA ASN A 158 9.28 -6.58 -8.50
C ASN A 158 8.79 -5.62 -7.41
N VAL A 159 7.49 -5.65 -7.13
CA VAL A 159 6.83 -4.89 -6.06
C VAL A 159 6.14 -5.90 -5.14
N GLN A 160 6.56 -5.91 -3.88
CA GLN A 160 6.06 -6.85 -2.87
C GLN A 160 5.48 -6.08 -1.67
N LEU A 161 4.23 -6.37 -1.32
CA LEU A 161 3.61 -5.90 -0.07
C LEU A 161 3.87 -6.94 1.02
N ARG A 162 4.59 -6.52 2.07
CA ARG A 162 4.90 -7.34 3.24
C ARG A 162 4.08 -6.88 4.43
N HIS A 163 3.40 -7.83 5.07
CA HIS A 163 2.69 -7.64 6.32
C HIS A 163 3.48 -8.24 7.48
N GLN A 164 3.92 -7.37 8.39
CA GLN A 164 4.93 -7.59 9.43
C GLN A 164 4.46 -7.15 10.83
N PRO A 165 3.30 -7.63 11.32
CA PRO A 165 2.73 -7.15 12.57
C PRO A 165 3.65 -7.46 13.76
N ASN A 166 4.07 -6.42 14.48
CA ASN A 166 5.01 -6.45 15.61
C ASN A 166 6.40 -7.03 15.33
N VAL A 167 6.76 -7.24 14.07
CA VAL A 167 8.08 -7.77 13.65
C VAL A 167 8.72 -6.93 12.54
N LYS A 168 8.10 -5.82 12.15
CA LYS A 168 8.63 -4.88 11.16
C LYS A 168 9.98 -4.33 11.60
N ASP A 169 11.01 -4.55 10.78
CA ASP A 169 12.38 -4.11 11.04
C ASP A 169 12.97 -3.25 9.89
N GLY A 170 12.13 -2.89 8.92
CA GLY A 170 12.53 -2.13 7.73
C GLY A 170 13.11 -2.99 6.60
N THR A 171 13.25 -4.30 6.81
CA THR A 171 13.66 -5.28 5.80
C THR A 171 12.46 -6.08 5.28
N CYS A 172 12.62 -6.69 4.10
CA CYS A 172 11.55 -7.46 3.47
C CYS A 172 11.37 -8.87 4.07
N GLN A 173 12.22 -9.29 5.01
CA GLN A 173 12.27 -10.67 5.49
C GLN A 173 11.14 -11.04 6.48
N PRO A 174 10.83 -10.24 7.51
CA PRO A 174 9.79 -10.60 8.47
C PRO A 174 8.39 -10.73 7.84
N GLY A 175 7.50 -11.44 8.52
CA GLY A 175 6.07 -11.48 8.21
C GLY A 175 5.65 -12.34 7.01
N SER A 176 4.51 -11.98 6.41
CA SER A 176 3.92 -12.64 5.23
C SER A 176 3.89 -11.70 4.02
N THR A 177 3.66 -12.27 2.83
CA THR A 177 3.45 -11.53 1.58
C THR A 177 1.95 -11.45 1.30
N ASP A 178 1.46 -10.24 1.05
CA ASP A 178 0.07 -10.01 0.62
C ASP A 178 -0.04 -9.76 -0.89
N ALA A 179 1.03 -9.25 -1.49
CA ALA A 179 1.15 -9.11 -2.94
C ALA A 179 2.61 -9.27 -3.38
N ASP A 180 2.83 -9.88 -4.55
CA ASP A 180 4.14 -10.06 -5.17
C ASP A 180 3.96 -10.04 -6.68
N VAL A 181 4.31 -8.91 -7.31
CA VAL A 181 3.97 -8.64 -8.70
C VAL A 181 5.16 -8.04 -9.43
N ASN A 182 5.31 -8.39 -10.72
CA ASN A 182 6.35 -7.83 -11.58
C ASN A 182 5.76 -6.81 -12.55
N PHE A 183 6.44 -5.67 -12.66
CA PHE A 183 6.20 -4.63 -13.64
C PHE A 183 7.32 -4.63 -14.68
N THR A 184 6.98 -4.62 -15.96
CA THR A 184 7.96 -4.32 -17.01
C THR A 184 8.21 -2.82 -17.04
N ILE A 185 9.47 -2.42 -16.91
CA ILE A 185 9.90 -1.03 -17.00
C ILE A 185 10.74 -0.86 -18.25
N ASN A 186 10.31 0.04 -19.13
CA ASN A 186 11.10 0.52 -20.26
C ASN A 186 11.62 1.92 -19.93
N ILE A 187 12.94 2.10 -19.97
CA ILE A 187 13.61 3.39 -19.87
C ILE A 187 14.05 3.78 -21.29
N GLN A 188 13.60 4.92 -21.79
CA GLN A 188 13.80 5.36 -23.18
C GLN A 188 14.13 6.85 -23.32
#